data_AF-A0A5N4CCB9-F1
#
_entry.id   AF-A0A5N4CCB9-F1
#
_cell.length_a   1.000
_cell.length_b   1.000
_cell.length_c   1.000
_cell.angle_alpha   90.00
_cell.angle_beta   90.00
_cell.angle_gamma   90.00
#
_symmetry.space_group_name_H-M   'P 1'
#
loop_
_entity.id
_entity.type
_entity.pdbx_description
1 polymer ?
#
loop_
_entity_poly.entity_id
_entity_poly.type
_entity_poly.pdbx_seq_one_letter_code
_entity_poly.pdbx_strand_id
1 'polypeptide(L)'
;MSNLKMKEAALIYLDRSGSLQKFIDDCKSYNDSKQNYAVYRFNILINPSDIVELDAELGNHILHQPLKAAQVFQSVCFIAVKTLSLIGQLQTENQINIVLKLTHLPPLPSYSLDLCDFPLDYTSQRFYMMQGIVIAMTTVTKYTQGARFLCSDEACPLSKGEY
;
A
#
# COMPACT_ATOMS: atom_id res chain seq x y z
N MET A 1 17.39 14.89 -0.08
CA MET A 1 16.77 15.63 1.05
C MET A 1 15.23 15.54 1.08
N SER A 2 14.53 15.25 -0.03
CA SER A 2 13.05 15.16 -0.09
C SER A 2 12.44 13.90 0.53
N ASN A 3 13.11 12.75 0.42
CA ASN A 3 12.52 11.46 0.82
C ASN A 3 12.33 11.30 2.34
N LEU A 4 13.25 11.83 3.16
CA LEU A 4 13.17 11.71 4.62
C LEU A 4 12.00 12.52 5.20
N LYS A 5 11.79 13.74 4.70
CA LYS A 5 10.67 14.60 5.08
C LYS A 5 9.33 13.96 4.74
N MET A 6 9.21 13.35 3.55
CA MET A 6 8.00 12.63 3.15
C MET A 6 7.70 11.42 4.04
N LYS A 7 8.74 10.69 4.47
CA LYS A 7 8.58 9.58 5.42
C LYS A 7 8.12 10.06 6.80
N GLU A 8 8.68 11.17 7.28
CA GLU A 8 8.28 11.79 8.54
C GLU A 8 6.83 12.28 8.48
N ALA A 9 6.44 13.00 7.43
CA ALA A 9 5.06 13.43 7.21
C ALA A 9 4.08 12.24 7.14
N ALA A 10 4.46 11.17 6.44
CA ALA A 10 3.66 9.95 6.38
C ALA A 10 3.50 9.29 7.75
N LEU A 11 4.55 9.25 8.58
CA LEU A 11 4.48 8.73 9.94
C LEU A 11 3.55 9.58 10.82
N ILE A 12 3.68 10.91 10.78
CA ILE A 12 2.82 11.83 11.54
C ILE A 12 1.36 11.66 11.10
N TYR A 13 1.11 11.49 9.80
CA TYR A 13 -0.23 11.23 9.31
C TYR A 13 -0.81 9.92 9.85
N LEU A 14 -0.03 8.83 9.85
CA LEU A 14 -0.48 7.53 10.38
C LEU A 14 -0.82 7.62 11.87
N ASP A 15 -0.03 8.38 12.64
CA ASP A 15 -0.27 8.60 14.06
C ASP A 15 -1.55 9.42 14.30
N ARG A 16 -1.68 10.57 13.64
CA ARG A 16 -2.85 11.47 13.79
C ARG A 16 -4.16 10.87 13.29
N SER A 17 -4.12 10.08 12.22
CA SER A 17 -5.32 9.44 11.65
C SER A 17 -5.77 8.20 12.43
N GLY A 18 -5.00 7.74 13.42
CA GLY A 18 -5.22 6.46 14.09
C GLY A 18 -4.93 5.23 13.20
N SER A 19 -4.47 5.44 11.97
CA SER A 19 -4.10 4.36 11.03
C SER A 19 -2.90 3.56 11.53
N LEU A 20 -2.01 4.16 12.32
CA LEU A 20 -0.89 3.47 12.95
C LEU A 20 -1.37 2.43 13.96
N GLN A 21 -2.37 2.77 14.79
CA GLN A 21 -2.92 1.84 15.76
C GLN A 21 -3.58 0.64 15.06
N LYS A 22 -4.37 0.92 14.02
CA LYS A 22 -4.96 -0.12 13.18
C LYS A 22 -3.89 -1.00 12.53
N PHE A 23 -2.81 -0.40 12.04
CA PHE A 23 -1.67 -1.14 11.48
C PHE A 23 -1.01 -2.07 12.51
N ILE A 24 -0.83 -1.61 13.76
CA ILE A 24 -0.29 -2.42 14.85
C ILE A 24 -1.23 -3.60 15.15
N ASP A 25 -2.54 -3.37 15.18
CA ASP A 25 -3.53 -4.42 15.42
C ASP A 25 -3.58 -5.43 14.27
N ASP A 26 -3.49 -4.96 13.01
CA ASP A 26 -3.33 -5.82 11.84
C ASP A 26 -2.06 -6.69 11.97
N CYS A 27 -0.93 -6.13 12.43
CA CYS A 27 0.31 -6.89 12.66
C CYS A 27 0.13 -7.99 13.72
N LYS A 28 -0.61 -7.74 14.80
CA LYS A 28 -0.90 -8.76 15.83
C LYS A 28 -1.70 -9.92 15.23
N SER A 29 -2.70 -9.62 14.41
CA SER A 29 -3.52 -10.65 13.75
C SER A 29 -2.68 -11.61 12.88
N TYR A 30 -1.63 -11.08 12.24
CA TYR A 30 -0.70 -11.89 11.46
C TYR A 30 0.15 -12.82 12.34
N ASN A 31 0.62 -12.36 13.51
CA ASN A 31 1.35 -13.22 14.44
C ASN A 31 0.47 -14.33 15.03
N ASP A 32 -0.79 -14.01 15.37
CA ASP A 32 -1.71 -14.97 16.00
C ASP A 32 -2.10 -16.11 15.06
N SER A 33 -2.13 -15.85 13.75
CA SER A 33 -2.57 -16.81 12.74
C SER A 33 -1.67 -18.03 12.54
N LYS A 34 -0.44 -18.05 13.12
CA LYS A 34 0.62 -19.07 12.92
C LYS A 34 0.99 -19.36 11.45
N GLN A 35 0.41 -18.66 10.49
CA GLN A 35 0.68 -18.82 9.07
C GLN A 35 1.88 -17.97 8.69
N ASN A 36 2.86 -18.59 8.02
CA ASN A 36 4.03 -17.89 7.53
C ASN A 36 3.72 -17.24 6.17
N TYR A 37 3.34 -15.97 6.16
CA TYR A 37 2.95 -15.25 4.95
C TYR A 37 4.15 -14.85 4.08
N ALA A 38 4.04 -15.07 2.77
CA ALA A 38 5.02 -14.58 1.81
C ALA A 38 5.00 -13.05 1.70
N VAL A 39 3.79 -12.46 1.78
CA VAL A 39 3.55 -11.01 1.67
C VAL A 39 2.48 -10.62 2.70
N TYR A 40 2.74 -9.59 3.47
CA TYR A 40 1.84 -8.97 4.44
C TYR A 40 1.16 -7.77 3.81
N ARG A 41 -0.16 -7.82 3.69
CA ARG A 41 -0.93 -6.76 3.03
C ARG A 41 -1.59 -5.86 4.07
N PHE A 42 -1.41 -4.55 3.93
CA PHE A 42 -2.02 -3.55 4.80
C PHE A 42 -2.82 -2.54 3.98
N ASN A 43 -4.01 -2.22 4.45
CA ASN A 43 -4.87 -1.22 3.81
C ASN A 43 -4.82 0.07 4.63
N ILE A 44 -4.22 1.11 4.07
CA ILE A 44 -4.15 2.43 4.70
C ILE A 44 -5.24 3.30 4.10
N LEU A 45 -6.18 3.73 4.94
CA LEU A 45 -7.21 4.68 4.54
C LEU A 45 -6.62 6.09 4.59
N ILE A 46 -6.72 6.81 3.48
CA ILE A 46 -6.21 8.18 3.37
C ILE A 46 -7.36 9.11 3.06
N ASN A 47 -7.50 10.12 3.91
CA ASN A 47 -8.30 11.30 3.61
C ASN A 47 -7.42 12.33 2.90
N PRO A 48 -7.69 12.66 1.62
CA PRO A 48 -6.88 13.61 0.86
C PRO A 48 -6.88 15.02 1.47
N SER A 49 -7.95 15.45 2.15
CA SER A 49 -8.00 16.77 2.78
C SER A 49 -7.03 16.84 3.96
N ASP A 50 -7.11 15.87 4.87
CA ASP A 50 -6.27 15.83 6.08
C ASP A 50 -4.77 15.74 5.73
N ILE A 51 -4.42 14.97 4.70
CA ILE A 51 -3.02 14.83 4.29
C ILE A 51 -2.48 16.09 3.62
N VAL A 52 -3.30 16.79 2.82
CA VAL A 52 -2.89 18.05 2.18
C VAL A 52 -2.73 19.16 3.21
N GLU A 53 -3.58 19.21 4.24
CA GLU A 53 -3.44 20.13 5.38
C GLU A 53 -2.18 19.85 6.20
N LEU A 54 -1.79 18.57 6.34
CA LEU A 54 -0.58 18.17 7.05
C LEU A 54 0.69 18.43 6.25
N ASP A 55 0.72 17.97 5.00
CA ASP A 55 1.83 18.12 4.07
C ASP A 55 1.31 18.07 2.62
N ALA A 56 1.29 19.26 1.98
CA ALA A 56 0.78 19.41 0.62
C ALA A 56 1.62 18.64 -0.43
N GLU A 57 2.93 18.46 -0.20
CA GLU A 57 3.79 17.72 -1.14
C GLU A 57 3.43 16.22 -1.11
N LEU A 58 3.26 15.66 0.08
CA LEU A 58 2.84 14.27 0.27
C LEU A 58 1.43 14.04 -0.27
N GLY A 59 0.49 14.93 0.01
CA GLY A 59 -0.87 14.88 -0.55
C GLY A 59 -0.87 14.88 -2.08
N ASN A 60 -0.10 15.78 -2.71
CA ASN A 60 0.05 15.82 -4.16
C ASN A 60 0.67 14.52 -4.70
N HIS A 61 1.69 14.00 -4.02
CA HIS A 61 2.37 12.77 -4.38
C HIS A 61 1.44 11.55 -4.33
N ILE A 62 0.58 11.45 -3.31
CA ILE A 62 -0.42 10.38 -3.19
C ILE A 62 -1.44 10.44 -4.34
N LEU A 63 -1.93 11.63 -4.67
CA LEU A 63 -2.97 11.78 -5.69
C LEU A 63 -2.45 11.52 -7.11
N HIS A 64 -1.21 11.93 -7.41
CA HIS A 64 -0.67 11.90 -8.78
C HIS A 64 0.31 10.74 -9.02
N GLN A 65 0.95 10.22 -7.97
CA GLN A 65 1.95 9.16 -8.04
C GLN A 65 1.72 8.09 -6.94
N PRO A 66 0.53 7.44 -6.92
CA PRO A 66 0.13 6.52 -5.87
C PRO A 66 1.09 5.36 -5.64
N LEU A 67 1.73 4.84 -6.68
CA LEU A 67 2.69 3.73 -6.55
C LEU A 67 3.94 4.17 -5.78
N LYS A 68 4.46 5.37 -6.05
CA LYS A 68 5.62 5.92 -5.33
C LYS A 68 5.24 6.31 -3.91
N ALA A 69 4.06 6.87 -3.71
CA ALA A 69 3.54 7.14 -2.38
C ALA A 69 3.40 5.85 -1.56
N ALA A 70 2.87 4.77 -2.15
CA ALA A 70 2.77 3.48 -1.48
C ALA A 70 4.15 2.95 -1.03
N GLN A 71 5.21 3.16 -1.81
CA GLN A 71 6.59 2.81 -1.42
C GLN A 71 7.08 3.63 -0.22
N VAL A 72 6.72 4.92 -0.13
CA VAL A 72 7.05 5.74 1.05
C VAL A 72 6.38 5.15 2.30
N PHE A 73 5.08 4.85 2.23
CA PHE A 73 4.36 4.21 3.34
C PHE A 73 4.89 2.81 3.64
N GLN A 74 5.27 2.02 2.63
CA GLN A 74 5.88 0.70 2.79
C GLN A 74 7.16 0.78 3.62
N SER A 75 8.02 1.75 3.31
CA SER A 75 9.26 1.96 4.04
C SER A 75 9.01 2.41 5.49
N VAL A 76 8.05 3.30 5.71
CA VAL A 76 7.66 3.74 7.06
C VAL A 76 7.12 2.57 7.88
N CYS A 77 6.21 1.77 7.31
CA CYS A 77 5.67 0.57 7.95
C CYS A 77 6.74 -0.48 8.23
N PHE A 78 7.70 -0.68 7.32
CA PHE A 78 8.84 -1.58 7.54
C PHE A 78 9.68 -1.15 8.74
N ILE A 79 10.04 0.13 8.80
CA ILE A 79 10.79 0.70 9.93
C ILE A 79 9.99 0.56 11.22
N ALA A 80 8.69 0.85 11.20
CA ALA A 80 7.82 0.70 12.37
C ALA A 80 7.77 -0.74 12.86
N VAL A 81 7.60 -1.72 11.97
CA VAL A 81 7.59 -3.16 12.31
C VAL A 81 8.90 -3.61 12.92
N LYS A 82 10.04 -3.21 12.33
CA LYS A 82 11.36 -3.55 12.86
C LYS A 82 11.63 -2.89 14.21
N THR A 83 11.25 -1.63 14.36
CA THR A 83 11.47 -0.86 15.60
C THR A 83 10.62 -1.38 16.75
N LEU A 84 9.35 -1.69 16.49
CA LEU A 84 8.39 -2.16 17.48
C LEU A 84 8.38 -3.69 17.62
N SER A 85 9.21 -4.40 16.83
CA SER A 85 9.27 -5.87 16.77
C SER A 85 7.90 -6.52 16.57
N LEU A 86 7.05 -5.92 15.72
CA LEU A 86 5.65 -6.32 15.56
C LEU A 86 5.48 -7.65 14.82
N ILE A 87 6.39 -7.98 13.89
CA ILE A 87 6.34 -9.22 13.11
C ILE A 87 7.75 -9.80 13.06
N GLY A 88 8.00 -10.86 13.84
CA GLY A 88 9.32 -11.47 13.93
C GLY A 88 9.80 -12.14 12.64
N GLN A 89 8.88 -12.62 11.80
CA GLN A 89 9.17 -13.33 10.55
C GLN A 89 9.46 -12.39 9.37
N LEU A 90 9.25 -11.09 9.54
CA LEU A 90 9.39 -10.12 8.46
C LEU A 90 10.87 -9.77 8.28
N GLN A 91 11.44 -10.12 7.13
CA GLN A 91 12.88 -9.94 6.85
C GLN A 91 13.13 -8.70 5.98
N THR A 92 12.38 -8.54 4.89
CA THR A 92 12.62 -7.52 3.87
C THR A 92 11.42 -6.59 3.67
N GLU A 93 11.69 -5.37 3.22
CA GLU A 93 10.66 -4.36 2.93
C GLU A 93 9.67 -4.83 1.85
N ASN A 94 10.15 -5.61 0.87
CA ASN A 94 9.33 -6.14 -0.23
C ASN A 94 8.24 -7.12 0.20
N GLN A 95 8.32 -7.64 1.44
CA GLN A 95 7.27 -8.48 1.99
C GLN A 95 6.06 -7.67 2.48
N ILE A 96 6.17 -6.34 2.57
CA ILE A 96 5.06 -5.45 2.93
C ILE A 96 4.40 -4.94 1.66
N ASN A 97 3.11 -5.20 1.50
CA ASN A 97 2.29 -4.65 0.43
C ASN A 97 1.32 -3.61 1.01
N ILE A 98 1.58 -2.34 0.73
CA ILE A 98 0.73 -1.23 1.14
C ILE A 98 -0.28 -0.91 0.05
N VAL A 99 -1.56 -0.90 0.43
CA VAL A 99 -2.65 -0.46 -0.44
C VAL A 99 -3.25 0.81 0.12
N LEU A 100 -3.01 1.91 -0.60
CA LEU A 100 -3.55 3.22 -0.30
C LEU A 100 -5.00 3.28 -0.80
N LYS A 101 -5.95 3.49 0.11
CA LYS A 101 -7.37 3.65 -0.18
C LYS A 101 -7.81 5.05 0.18
N LEU A 102 -8.12 5.85 -0.84
CA LEU A 102 -8.64 7.20 -0.62
C LEU A 102 -10.10 7.14 -0.16
N THR A 103 -10.47 7.97 0.82
CA THR A 103 -11.87 8.09 1.26
C THR A 103 -12.73 8.79 0.22
N HIS A 104 -12.14 9.74 -0.51
CA HIS A 104 -12.74 10.43 -1.63
C HIS A 104 -11.65 10.95 -2.56
N LEU A 105 -12.04 11.38 -3.77
CA LEU A 105 -11.18 12.15 -4.66
C LEU A 105 -11.65 13.60 -4.70
N PRO A 106 -10.74 14.57 -4.91
CA PRO A 106 -11.14 15.95 -5.14
C PRO A 106 -12.14 16.03 -6.31
N PRO A 107 -13.21 16.85 -6.21
CA PRO A 107 -14.23 16.99 -7.26
C PRO A 107 -13.71 17.87 -8.41
N LEU A 108 -12.60 17.46 -9.01
CA LEU A 108 -11.99 18.12 -10.17
C LEU A 108 -12.21 17.26 -11.41
N PRO A 109 -12.50 17.86 -12.58
CA PRO A 109 -12.70 17.13 -13.83
C PRO A 109 -11.55 16.19 -14.17
N SER A 110 -10.32 16.55 -13.78
CA SER A 110 -9.11 15.75 -14.01
C SER A 110 -9.10 14.37 -13.35
N TYR A 111 -9.93 14.15 -12.32
CA TYR A 111 -10.07 12.85 -11.64
C TYR A 111 -11.32 12.09 -12.08
N SER A 112 -12.22 12.70 -12.83
CA SER A 112 -13.41 12.03 -13.37
C SER A 112 -13.04 11.37 -14.69
N LEU A 113 -13.30 10.07 -14.81
CA LEU A 113 -13.13 9.33 -16.05
C LEU A 113 -14.50 9.13 -16.70
N ASP A 114 -14.74 9.82 -17.81
CA ASP A 114 -15.87 9.53 -18.69
C ASP A 114 -15.46 8.41 -19.66
N LEU A 115 -16.22 7.32 -19.67
CA LEU A 115 -15.99 6.19 -20.58
C LEU A 115 -16.42 6.49 -22.02
N CYS A 116 -17.18 7.57 -22.23
CA CYS A 116 -17.59 8.02 -23.56
C CYS A 116 -16.50 8.84 -24.26
N ASP A 117 -15.58 9.44 -23.48
CA ASP A 117 -14.52 10.29 -24.01
C ASP A 117 -13.28 9.46 -24.39
N PHE A 118 -12.90 9.52 -25.67
CA PHE A 118 -11.77 8.78 -26.24
C PHE A 118 -10.75 9.74 -26.88
N PRO A 119 -9.43 9.52 -26.72
CA PRO A 119 -8.78 8.41 -26.02
C PRO A 119 -8.80 8.59 -24.50
N LEU A 120 -9.03 7.49 -23.78
CA LEU A 120 -8.88 7.45 -22.33
C LEU A 120 -7.39 7.69 -21.99
N ASP A 121 -7.11 8.56 -21.01
CA ASP A 121 -5.75 8.84 -20.53
C ASP A 121 -5.22 7.65 -19.72
N TYR A 122 -4.73 6.62 -20.41
CA TYR A 122 -4.09 5.45 -19.80
C TYR A 122 -2.65 5.72 -19.34
N THR A 123 -2.10 6.89 -19.66
CA THR A 123 -0.68 7.17 -19.45
C THR A 123 -0.38 7.61 -18.03
N SER A 124 -1.32 8.29 -17.37
CA SER A 124 -1.14 8.73 -16.00
C SER A 124 -1.58 7.64 -15.01
N GLN A 125 -0.61 7.06 -14.30
CA GLN A 125 -0.84 6.04 -13.26
C GLN A 125 -1.36 6.67 -11.96
N ARG A 126 -2.53 7.31 -12.01
CA ARG A 126 -3.15 8.04 -10.89
C ARG A 126 -4.51 7.47 -10.52
N PHE A 127 -5.13 8.02 -9.48
CA PHE A 127 -6.49 7.66 -9.10
C PHE A 127 -7.52 8.32 -10.01
N TYR A 128 -8.58 7.57 -10.29
CA TYR A 128 -9.74 8.04 -11.06
C TYR A 128 -11.04 7.65 -10.37
N MET A 129 -12.05 8.49 -10.53
CA MET A 129 -13.43 8.22 -10.21
C MET A 129 -14.18 7.94 -11.49
N MET A 130 -14.92 6.82 -11.54
CA MET A 130 -15.84 6.52 -12.61
C MET A 130 -17.22 6.25 -12.03
N GLN A 131 -18.27 6.70 -12.71
CA GLN A 131 -19.65 6.44 -12.34
C GLN A 131 -20.35 5.73 -13.49
N GLY A 132 -21.07 4.65 -13.19
CA GLY A 132 -21.76 3.86 -14.20
C GLY A 132 -22.60 2.75 -13.59
N ILE A 133 -23.28 2.01 -14.45
CA ILE A 133 -24.10 0.85 -14.07
C ILE A 133 -23.28 -0.41 -14.29
N VAL A 134 -23.14 -1.24 -13.25
CA VAL A 134 -22.53 -2.57 -13.39
C VAL A 134 -23.56 -3.50 -14.05
N ILE A 135 -23.36 -3.79 -15.34
CA ILE A 135 -24.28 -4.63 -16.14
C ILE A 135 -23.89 -6.11 -16.17
N ALA A 136 -22.64 -6.43 -15.81
CA ALA A 136 -22.11 -7.79 -15.77
C ALA A 136 -21.00 -7.90 -14.72
N MET A 137 -20.88 -9.08 -14.11
CA MET A 137 -19.79 -9.41 -13.19
C MET A 137 -19.17 -10.74 -13.60
N THR A 138 -17.84 -10.79 -13.62
CA THR A 138 -17.10 -12.04 -13.84
C THR A 138 -17.14 -12.90 -12.59
N THR A 139 -16.81 -14.18 -12.72
CA THR A 139 -16.64 -15.07 -11.57
C THR A 139 -15.44 -14.64 -10.72
N VAL A 140 -15.50 -14.95 -9.42
CA VAL A 140 -14.41 -14.64 -8.49
C VAL A 140 -13.16 -15.43 -8.88
N THR A 141 -12.12 -14.71 -9.29
CA THR A 141 -10.83 -15.29 -9.70
C THR A 141 -9.81 -15.03 -8.61
N LYS A 142 -9.02 -16.05 -8.26
CA LYS A 142 -7.91 -15.92 -7.30
C LYS A 142 -6.64 -15.51 -8.04
N TYR A 143 -5.98 -14.47 -7.54
CA TYR A 143 -4.69 -14.00 -8.06
C TYR A 143 -3.59 -14.24 -7.04
N THR A 144 -2.43 -14.67 -7.52
CA THR A 144 -1.24 -14.86 -6.69
C THR A 144 -0.70 -13.49 -6.25
N GLN A 145 -0.76 -13.20 -4.95
CA GLN A 145 -0.27 -11.92 -4.39
C GLN A 145 1.22 -11.95 -4.06
N GLY A 146 1.80 -13.15 -3.96
CA GLY A 146 3.20 -13.39 -3.70
C GLY A 146 3.47 -14.89 -3.79
N ALA A 147 4.67 -15.26 -4.19
CA ALA A 147 5.09 -16.65 -4.27
C ALA A 147 6.42 -16.83 -3.55
N ARG A 148 6.59 -17.99 -2.93
CA ARG A 148 7.89 -18.43 -2.43
C ARG A 148 8.36 -19.53 -3.36
N PHE A 149 9.58 -19.37 -3.87
CA PHE A 149 10.22 -20.37 -4.71
C PHE A 149 11.26 -21.08 -3.86
N LEU A 150 11.22 -22.41 -3.88
CA LEU A 150 12.25 -23.24 -3.25
C LEU A 150 13.28 -23.57 -4.33
N CYS A 151 14.56 -23.33 -4.03
CA CYS A 151 15.62 -23.83 -4.90
C CYS A 151 15.82 -25.33 -4.62
N SER A 152 15.79 -26.15 -5.66
CA SER A 152 15.97 -27.61 -5.55
C SER A 152 17.43 -28.03 -5.39
N ASP A 153 18.38 -27.12 -5.54
CA ASP A 153 19.81 -27.39 -5.38
C ASP A 153 20.20 -27.28 -3.90
N GLU A 154 20.71 -28.36 -3.31
CA GLU A 154 21.13 -28.40 -1.91
C GLU A 154 22.28 -27.42 -1.59
N ALA A 155 23.11 -27.07 -2.59
CA ALA A 155 24.18 -26.09 -2.44
C ALA A 155 23.68 -24.64 -2.45
N CYS A 156 22.42 -24.41 -2.84
CA CYS A 156 21.84 -23.08 -2.83
C CYS A 156 21.53 -22.65 -1.39
N PRO A 157 21.96 -21.46 -0.94
CA PRO A 157 21.67 -20.98 0.40
C PRO A 157 20.16 -20.82 0.69
N LEU A 158 19.32 -20.74 -0.35
CA LEU A 158 17.87 -20.59 -0.27
C LEU A 158 17.10 -21.93 -0.39
N SER A 159 17.80 -23.08 -0.37
CA SER A 159 17.23 -24.41 -0.58
C SER A 159 16.34 -24.91 0.56
N LYS A 160 16.54 -24.38 1.78
CA LYS A 160 15.76 -24.77 2.97
C LYS A 160 14.44 -24.00 3.11
N GLY A 161 14.14 -23.06 2.22
CA GLY A 161 12.94 -22.22 2.33
C GLY A 161 12.95 -21.27 3.55
N GLU A 162 14.09 -21.17 4.24
CA GLU A 162 14.34 -20.24 5.32
C GLU A 162 15.10 -19.02 4.77
N TYR A 163 14.59 -17.84 5.11
CA TYR A 163 15.23 -16.54 4.88
C TYR A 163 15.88 -16.06 6.17
#